data_AF-A0A7Y6ZRQ3-F1
#
_entry.id   AF-A0A7Y6ZRQ3-F1
#
_cell.length_a   1.000
_cell.length_b   1.000
_cell.length_c   1.000
_cell.angle_alpha   90.00
_cell.angle_beta   90.00
_cell.angle_gamma   90.00
#
_symmetry.space_group_name_H-M   'P 1'
#
loop_
_entity.id
_entity.type
_entity.pdbx_description
1 polymer ?
#
loop_
_entity_poly.entity_id
_entity_poly.type
_entity_poly.pdbx_seq_one_letter_code
_entity_poly.pdbx_strand_id
1 'polypeptide(L)'
;MAFLTRNEVKKIVKAALEEVAGTITGDIEEFPNQDFKAMNNILKNRFLDTLKSQMNNHEFYDYDDDGNRVVIDGWYYDVALSILEMDNWSGVTACIDYVDEYQREERKN
;
A
#
# COMPACT_ATOMS: atom_id res chain seq x y z
N MET A 1 -10.04 9.91 12.37
CA MET A 1 -9.12 9.94 11.20
C MET A 1 -8.84 8.56 10.65
N ALA A 2 -8.83 8.45 9.33
CA ALA A 2 -8.89 7.16 8.69
C ALA A 2 -7.57 6.56 8.23
N PHE A 3 -7.11 5.46 8.83
CA PHE A 3 -5.82 4.88 8.45
C PHE A 3 -5.87 3.37 8.44
N LEU A 4 -5.29 2.79 7.39
CA LEU A 4 -4.70 1.46 7.50
C LEU A 4 -3.54 1.56 8.49
N THR A 5 -3.50 0.65 9.44
CA THR A 5 -2.31 0.44 10.27
C THR A 5 -1.15 -0.03 9.38
N ARG A 6 0.10 0.20 9.79
CA ARG A 6 1.28 -0.33 9.08
C ARG A 6 1.16 -1.83 8.78
N ASN A 7 0.59 -2.61 9.70
CA ASN A 7 0.38 -4.05 9.51
C ASN A 7 -0.67 -4.37 8.43
N GLU A 8 -1.70 -3.54 8.26
CA GLU A 8 -2.66 -3.69 7.15
C GLU A 8 -2.02 -3.28 5.83
N VAL A 9 -1.26 -2.17 5.80
CA VAL A 9 -0.48 -1.76 4.62
C VAL A 9 0.49 -2.89 4.21
N LYS A 10 1.21 -3.50 5.17
CA LYS A 10 2.05 -4.67 4.92
C LYS A 10 1.29 -5.82 4.25
N LYS A 11 0.10 -6.15 4.75
CA LYS A 11 -0.72 -7.24 4.19
C LYS A 11 -1.16 -6.92 2.75
N ILE A 12 -1.56 -5.69 2.50
CA ILE A 12 -1.98 -5.22 1.17
C ILE A 12 -0.80 -5.22 0.19
N VAL A 13 0.35 -4.65 0.59
CA VAL A 13 1.58 -4.67 -0.21
C VAL A 13 2.03 -6.11 -0.46
N LYS A 14 1.98 -6.98 0.54
CA LYS A 14 2.29 -8.40 0.39
C LYS A 14 1.40 -9.07 -0.66
N ALA A 15 0.09 -8.89 -0.58
CA ALA A 15 -0.85 -9.47 -1.54
C ALA A 15 -0.58 -8.99 -2.97
N ALA A 16 -0.26 -7.70 -3.14
CA ALA A 16 0.12 -7.15 -4.43
C ALA A 16 1.46 -7.70 -4.95
N LEU A 17 2.44 -7.89 -4.07
CA LEU A 17 3.72 -8.52 -4.40
C LEU A 17 3.56 -9.98 -4.81
N GLU A 18 2.69 -10.73 -4.14
CA GLU A 18 2.46 -12.15 -4.42
C GLU A 18 1.88 -12.39 -5.82
N GLU A 19 1.14 -11.43 -6.36
CA GLU A 19 0.60 -11.47 -7.72
C GLU A 19 1.68 -11.34 -8.81
N VAL A 20 2.80 -10.66 -8.51
CA VAL A 20 3.87 -10.41 -9.51
C VAL A 20 5.15 -11.22 -9.28
N ALA A 21 5.40 -11.63 -8.03
CA ALA A 21 6.61 -12.33 -7.63
C ALA A 21 6.36 -13.77 -7.13
N GLY A 22 5.10 -14.20 -7.04
CA GLY A 22 4.69 -15.49 -6.47
C GLY A 22 4.60 -15.45 -4.94
N THR A 23 4.27 -16.59 -4.33
CA THR A 23 4.00 -16.70 -2.88
C THR A 23 5.17 -16.24 -2.01
N ILE A 24 4.89 -15.38 -1.03
CA ILE A 24 5.89 -14.88 -0.09
C ILE A 24 5.58 -15.42 1.32
N THR A 25 6.51 -16.20 1.87
CA THR A 25 6.41 -16.67 3.25
C THR A 25 7.10 -15.67 4.20
N GLY A 26 6.52 -15.46 5.39
CA GLY A 26 7.08 -14.52 6.39
C GLY A 26 6.67 -13.05 6.23
N ASP A 27 7.38 -12.17 6.93
CA ASP A 27 7.22 -10.70 6.83
C ASP A 27 7.95 -10.19 5.58
N ILE A 28 7.25 -9.38 4.79
CA ILE A 28 7.79 -8.79 3.56
C ILE A 28 8.89 -7.76 3.81
N GLU A 29 8.98 -7.22 5.03
CA GLU A 29 10.09 -6.33 5.42
C GLU A 29 11.38 -7.09 5.76
N GLU A 30 11.31 -8.38 6.10
CA GLU A 30 12.49 -9.21 6.41
C GLU A 30 13.20 -9.71 5.15
N PHE A 31 12.52 -9.71 4.01
CA PHE A 31 13.04 -10.17 2.71
C PHE A 31 13.01 -9.04 1.67
N PRO A 32 14.00 -8.12 1.67
CA PRO A 32 14.05 -6.97 0.75
C PRO A 32 14.36 -7.33 -0.71
N ASN A 33 14.22 -8.59 -1.14
CA ASN A 33 14.54 -9.05 -2.50
C ASN A 33 13.60 -8.53 -3.60
N GLN A 34 12.65 -7.67 -3.26
CA GLN A 34 11.76 -7.00 -4.20
C GLN A 34 12.41 -5.67 -4.60
N ASP A 35 13.48 -5.74 -5.39
CA ASP A 35 14.01 -4.56 -6.05
C ASP A 35 12.98 -4.13 -7.12
N PHE A 36 12.12 -3.19 -6.74
CA PHE A 36 11.14 -2.62 -7.66
C PHE A 36 11.79 -2.05 -8.91
N LYS A 37 13.05 -1.60 -8.84
CA LYS A 37 13.80 -1.09 -10.00
C LYS A 37 14.15 -2.20 -10.98
N ALA A 38 14.35 -3.43 -10.50
CA ALA A 38 14.64 -4.59 -11.34
C ALA A 38 13.39 -5.15 -12.05
N MET A 39 12.18 -4.76 -11.63
CA MET A 39 10.95 -5.13 -12.32
C MET A 39 10.83 -4.42 -13.67
N ASN A 40 10.33 -5.13 -14.69
CA ASN A 40 9.94 -4.49 -15.94
C ASN A 40 8.61 -3.72 -15.78
N ASN A 41 8.30 -2.81 -16.70
CA ASN A 41 7.11 -1.95 -16.60
C ASN A 41 5.78 -2.72 -16.59
N ILE A 42 5.72 -3.92 -17.18
CA ILE A 42 4.51 -4.76 -17.15
C ILE A 42 4.26 -5.25 -15.72
N LEU A 43 5.29 -5.75 -15.05
CA LEU A 43 5.21 -6.18 -13.65
C LEU A 43 4.93 -5.00 -12.71
N LYS A 44 5.55 -3.85 -12.97
CA LYS A 44 5.28 -2.62 -12.19
C LYS A 44 3.82 -2.19 -12.29
N ASN A 45 3.28 -2.08 -13.51
CA ASN A 45 1.86 -1.74 -13.69
C ASN A 45 0.95 -2.75 -13.01
N ARG A 46 1.21 -4.05 -13.19
CA ARG A 46 0.41 -5.10 -12.53
C ARG A 46 0.46 -4.98 -11.00
N PHE A 47 1.64 -4.75 -10.44
CA PHE A 47 1.80 -4.53 -9.01
C PHE A 47 0.99 -3.32 -8.54
N LEU A 48 1.11 -2.17 -9.21
CA LEU A 48 0.41 -0.93 -8.84
C LEU A 48 -1.11 -1.06 -8.97
N ASP A 49 -1.60 -1.70 -10.05
CA ASP A 49 -3.02 -1.98 -10.26
C ASP A 49 -3.58 -2.89 -9.16
N THR A 50 -2.85 -3.95 -8.83
CA THR A 50 -3.23 -4.85 -7.73
C THR A 50 -3.17 -4.14 -6.39
N LEU A 51 -2.15 -3.34 -6.12
CA LEU A 51 -2.03 -2.55 -4.89
C LEU A 51 -3.23 -1.62 -4.73
N LYS A 52 -3.55 -0.84 -5.78
CA LYS A 52 -4.71 0.07 -5.78
C LYS A 52 -6.02 -0.69 -5.57
N SER A 53 -6.20 -1.82 -6.25
CA SER A 53 -7.39 -2.66 -6.10
C SER A 53 -7.52 -3.22 -4.68
N GLN A 54 -6.44 -3.74 -4.10
CA GLN A 54 -6.43 -4.28 -2.74
C GLN A 54 -6.71 -3.19 -1.70
N MET A 55 -6.16 -1.99 -1.88
CA MET A 55 -6.46 -0.83 -1.03
C MET A 55 -7.94 -0.43 -1.13
N ASN A 56 -8.49 -0.35 -2.34
CA ASN A 56 -9.89 0.04 -2.57
C ASN A 56 -10.90 -1.02 -2.11
N ASN A 57 -10.51 -2.30 -2.07
CA ASN A 57 -11.33 -3.38 -1.53
C ASN A 57 -11.24 -3.48 0.00
N HIS A 58 -10.28 -2.80 0.62
CA HIS A 58 -10.18 -2.75 2.07
C HIS A 58 -11.19 -1.74 2.60
N GLU A 59 -11.80 -2.05 3.75
CA GLU A 59 -12.69 -1.11 4.42
C GLU A 59 -11.97 0.22 4.70
N PHE A 60 -12.62 1.32 4.35
CA PHE A 60 -12.15 2.65 4.71
C PHE A 60 -12.53 2.90 6.16
N TYR A 61 -11.53 3.05 7.02
CA TYR A 61 -11.76 3.18 8.44
C TYR A 61 -11.39 4.57 8.89
N ASP A 62 -12.29 5.37 9.49
CA ASP A 62 -12.04 6.64 10.19
C ASP A 62 -11.89 6.45 11.71
N TYR A 63 -11.60 7.52 12.46
CA TYR A 63 -11.75 7.57 13.92
C TYR A 63 -12.81 8.61 14.26
N ASP A 64 -13.75 8.22 15.12
CA ASP A 64 -14.71 9.13 15.73
C ASP A 64 -14.05 10.04 16.80
N ASP A 65 -14.85 10.91 17.41
CA ASP A 65 -14.41 11.85 18.45
C ASP A 65 -13.93 11.14 19.74
N ASP A 66 -14.35 9.89 19.94
CA ASP A 66 -13.95 9.04 21.07
C ASP A 66 -12.66 8.24 20.76
N GLY A 67 -12.13 8.37 19.54
CA GLY A 67 -10.93 7.67 19.08
C GLY A 67 -11.16 6.22 18.66
N ASN A 68 -12.41 5.78 18.49
CA ASN A 68 -12.73 4.45 17.99
C ASN A 68 -12.68 4.40 16.47
N ARG A 69 -12.17 3.29 15.94
CA ARG A 69 -12.05 3.08 14.51
C ARG A 69 -13.43 2.71 13.93
N VAL A 70 -13.94 3.47 12.97
CA VAL A 70 -15.28 3.31 12.37
C VAL A 70 -15.18 3.13 10.86
N VAL A 71 -16.00 2.27 10.26
CA VAL A 71 -16.02 2.10 8.79
C VAL A 71 -16.86 3.21 8.15
N ILE A 72 -16.36 3.82 7.07
CA ILE A 72 -17.09 4.79 6.27
C ILE A 72 -17.42 4.17 4.92
N ASP A 73 -18.71 3.90 4.70
CA ASP A 73 -19.19 3.28 3.47
C ASP A 73 -19.04 4.21 2.26
N GLY A 74 -18.61 3.65 1.14
CA GLY A 74 -18.45 4.35 -0.14
C GLY A 74 -17.17 5.19 -0.27
N TRP A 75 -16.30 5.14 0.74
CA TRP A 75 -14.99 5.81 0.73
C TRP A 75 -13.88 4.79 0.41
N TYR A 76 -12.77 5.28 -0.12
CA TYR A 76 -11.61 4.48 -0.49
C TYR A 76 -10.31 5.26 -0.24
N TYR A 77 -9.19 4.54 -0.15
CA TYR A 77 -7.87 5.15 0.01
C TYR A 77 -7.34 5.60 -1.36
N ASP A 78 -7.42 6.89 -1.66
CA ASP A 78 -6.87 7.44 -2.91
C ASP A 78 -5.38 7.76 -2.75
N VAL A 79 -4.54 6.72 -2.84
CA VAL A 79 -3.09 6.88 -2.85
C VAL A 79 -2.61 7.08 -4.29
N ALA A 80 -1.82 8.13 -4.52
CA ALA A 80 -1.16 8.33 -5.79
C ALA A 80 -0.15 7.21 -6.02
N LEU A 81 -0.38 6.41 -7.07
CA LEU A 81 0.45 5.26 -7.40
C LEU A 81 0.86 5.38 -8.85
N SER A 82 2.15 5.50 -9.10
CA SER A 82 2.71 5.62 -10.44
C SER A 82 4.02 4.86 -10.57
N ILE A 83 4.37 4.44 -11.79
CA ILE A 83 5.70 3.85 -12.07
C ILE A 83 6.81 4.81 -11.66
N LEU A 84 6.61 6.12 -11.87
CA LEU A 84 7.59 7.15 -11.51
C LEU A 84 7.89 7.15 -10.01
N GLU A 85 6.87 7.06 -9.16
CA GLU A 85 7.06 6.94 -7.71
C GLU A 85 7.67 5.61 -7.32
N MET A 86 7.22 4.53 -7.96
CA MET A 86 7.75 3.19 -7.73
C MET A 86 9.25 3.08 -8.05
N ASP A 87 9.71 3.77 -9.10
CA ASP A 87 11.13 3.84 -9.45
C ASP A 87 11.99 4.58 -8.41
N ASN A 88 11.37 5.40 -7.55
CA ASN A 88 12.05 6.06 -6.45
C ASN A 88 12.08 5.20 -5.18
N TRP A 89 11.26 4.17 -5.07
CA TRP A 89 11.26 3.29 -3.91
C TRP A 89 12.53 2.44 -3.89
N SER A 90 13.24 2.46 -2.77
CA SER A 90 14.44 1.63 -2.56
C SER A 90 14.11 0.15 -2.33
N GLY A 91 12.83 -0.19 -2.13
CA GLY A 91 12.32 -1.53 -1.93
C GLY A 91 10.95 -1.53 -1.24
N VAL A 92 10.54 -2.68 -0.69
CA VAL A 92 9.24 -2.89 -0.03
C VAL A 92 8.98 -1.89 1.08
N THR A 93 9.97 -1.66 1.96
CA THR A 93 9.82 -0.72 3.09
C THR A 93 9.50 0.69 2.59
N ALA A 94 10.16 1.17 1.54
CA ALA A 94 9.88 2.48 0.96
C ALA A 94 8.47 2.56 0.36
N CYS A 95 7.94 1.47 -0.20
CA CYS A 95 6.55 1.42 -0.66
C CYS A 95 5.57 1.48 0.52
N ILE A 96 5.81 0.72 1.59
CA ILE A 96 4.98 0.76 2.81
C ILE A 96 4.99 2.15 3.42
N ASP A 97 6.17 2.76 3.54
CA ASP A 97 6.35 4.10 4.11
C ASP A 97 5.64 5.15 3.25
N TYR A 98 5.79 5.07 1.92
CA TYR A 98 5.09 5.95 0.99
C TYR A 98 3.56 5.88 1.17
N VAL A 99 3.00 4.65 1.24
CA VAL A 99 1.55 4.46 1.44
C VAL A 99 1.10 4.95 2.81
N ASP A 100 1.89 4.73 3.87
CA ASP A 100 1.59 5.20 5.23
C ASP A 100 1.67 6.74 5.34
N GLU A 101 2.66 7.37 4.69
CA GLU A 101 2.84 8.82 4.66
C GLU A 101 1.76 9.52 3.81
N TYR A 102 1.45 9.00 2.62
CA TYR A 102 0.44 9.61 1.73
C TYR A 102 -0.92 9.71 2.42
N GLN A 103 -1.34 8.64 3.10
CA GLN A 103 -2.57 8.63 3.91
C GLN A 103 -2.56 9.68 5.04
N ARG A 104 -1.38 10.10 5.51
CA ARG A 104 -1.23 11.15 6.53
C ARG A 104 -1.13 12.55 5.95
N GLU A 105 -0.66 12.74 4.71
CA GLU A 105 -0.44 14.06 4.11
C GLU A 105 -1.69 14.67 3.47
N GLU A 106 -2.58 13.86 2.89
CA GLU A 106 -3.92 14.28 2.44
C GLU A 106 -4.80 14.87 3.59
N ARG A 107 -4.31 14.87 4.84
CA ARG A 107 -4.85 15.62 5.98
C ARG A 107 -4.84 17.15 5.82
N LYS A 108 -4.06 17.71 4.90
CA LYS A 108 -3.71 19.14 4.91
C LYS A 108 -4.41 20.00 3.86
N ASN A 109 -5.27 19.44 3.03
CA ASN A 109 -6.12 20.16 2.08
C ASN A 109 -7.60 19.99 2.43
#